data_AF-A0A2T5H0E8-F1
#
_entry.id   AF-A0A2T5H0E8-F1
#
_cell.length_a   1.000
_cell.length_b   1.000
_cell.length_c   1.000
_cell.angle_alpha   90.00
_cell.angle_beta   90.00
_cell.angle_gamma   90.00
#
_symmetry.space_group_name_H-M   'P 1'
#
loop_
_entity.id
_entity.type
_entity.pdbx_description
1 polymer ?
#
loop_
_entity_poly.entity_id
_entity_poly.type
_entity_poly.pdbx_seq_one_letter_code
_entity_poly.pdbx_strand_id
1 'polypeptide(L)'
;MSRSFRLTHRAETSLIEIAKWTIEKFGLKQAELYESEVLSRCQAILNGQAHSRSCAGLVDDAVDLRFARAGEHFLVFLDRPDELIIVDILHSRSDLSRHVAALAALRNVEL
;
A
#
# COMPACT_ATOMS: atom_id res chain seq x y z
N MET A 1 -20.47 0.47 13.06
CA MET A 1 -19.04 0.50 13.44
C MET A 1 -18.30 1.24 12.33
N SER A 2 -17.68 2.38 12.62
CA SER A 2 -16.83 3.08 11.65
C SER A 2 -15.46 2.41 11.66
N ARG A 3 -15.07 1.83 10.53
CA ARG A 3 -13.75 1.22 10.34
C ARG A 3 -12.70 2.33 10.26
N SER A 4 -11.65 2.28 11.08
CA SER A 4 -10.59 3.28 11.05
C SER A 4 -9.64 3.05 9.85
N PHE A 5 -9.02 4.13 9.38
CA PHE A 5 -8.05 4.11 8.30
C PHE A 5 -6.79 4.85 8.74
N ARG A 6 -5.62 4.26 8.51
CA ARG A 6 -4.34 4.95 8.70
C ARG A 6 -3.25 4.46 7.76
N LEU A 7 -2.24 5.30 7.61
CA LEU A 7 -0.98 4.97 6.97
C LEU A 7 0.06 4.65 8.05
N THR A 8 1.00 3.76 7.77
CA THR A 8 2.25 3.69 8.55
C THR A 8 3.16 4.85 8.14
N HIS A 9 4.13 5.19 9.00
CA HIS A 9 5.15 6.20 8.67
C HIS A 9 5.92 5.85 7.38
N ARG A 10 6.14 4.55 7.14
CA ARG A 10 6.73 4.04 5.90
C ARG A 10 5.86 4.35 4.69
N ALA A 11 4.56 4.06 4.76
CA ALA A 11 3.63 4.38 3.67
C ALA A 11 3.55 5.88 3.39
N GLU A 12 3.57 6.72 4.42
CA GLU A 12 3.63 8.19 4.28
C GLU A 12 4.92 8.63 3.56
N THR A 13 6.06 8.04 3.92
CA THR A 13 7.34 8.33 3.29
C THR A 13 7.31 7.94 1.81
N SER A 14 6.86 6.73 1.49
CA SER A 14 6.72 6.25 0.11
C SER A 14 5.79 7.14 -0.72
N LEU A 15 4.66 7.60 -0.15
CA LEU A 15 3.77 8.57 -0.81
C LEU A 15 4.49 9.87 -1.15
N ILE A 16 5.21 10.44 -0.20
CA ILE A 16 5.94 11.69 -0.37
C ILE A 16 7.03 11.54 -1.44
N GLU A 17 7.77 10.43 -1.43
CA GLU A 17 8.83 10.16 -2.41
C GLU A 17 8.27 9.98 -3.82
N ILE A 18 7.19 9.19 -3.97
CA ILE A 18 6.53 9.00 -5.26
C ILE A 18 5.95 10.32 -5.78
N ALA A 19 5.32 11.12 -4.91
CA ALA A 19 4.79 12.42 -5.29
C ALA A 19 5.91 13.37 -5.74
N LYS A 20 7.00 13.49 -4.98
CA LYS A 20 8.16 14.32 -5.35
C LYS A 20 8.74 13.91 -6.70
N TRP A 21 8.98 12.62 -6.91
CA TRP A 21 9.50 12.10 -8.17
C TRP A 21 8.52 12.35 -9.33
N THR A 22 7.21 12.15 -9.11
CA THR A 22 6.18 12.40 -10.12
C THR A 22 6.12 13.87 -10.52
N ILE A 23 6.21 14.80 -9.55
CA ILE A 23 6.28 16.24 -9.80
C ILE A 23 7.54 16.57 -10.61
N GLU A 24 8.70 16.03 -10.21
CA GLU A 24 9.97 16.27 -10.89
C GLU A 24 9.97 15.77 -12.34
N LYS A 25 9.40 14.58 -12.60
CA LYS A 25 9.44 13.95 -13.93
C LYS A 25 8.29 14.36 -14.85
N PHE A 26 7.11 14.61 -14.30
CA PHE A 26 5.88 14.77 -15.09
C PHE A 26 5.06 16.00 -14.73
N GLY A 27 5.44 16.73 -13.68
CA GLY A 27 4.76 17.94 -13.22
C GLY A 27 3.60 17.69 -12.26
N LEU A 28 3.14 18.78 -11.65
CA LEU A 28 2.15 18.77 -10.56
C LEU A 28 0.84 18.08 -10.94
N LYS A 29 0.33 18.33 -12.14
CA LYS A 29 -0.95 17.75 -12.60
C LYS A 29 -0.94 16.22 -12.57
N GLN A 30 0.21 15.59 -12.85
CA GLN A 30 0.29 14.12 -12.76
C GLN A 30 0.41 13.61 -11.34
N ALA A 31 1.02 14.39 -10.45
CA ALA A 31 1.05 14.05 -9.03
C ALA A 31 -0.35 14.10 -8.39
N GLU A 32 -1.17 15.08 -8.78
CA GLU A 32 -2.59 15.17 -8.35
C GLU A 32 -3.42 13.99 -8.84
N LEU A 33 -3.22 13.55 -10.09
CA LEU A 33 -3.89 12.38 -10.64
C LEU A 33 -3.45 11.09 -9.93
N TYR A 34 -2.16 10.94 -9.65
CA TYR A 34 -1.64 9.83 -8.85
C TYR A 34 -2.24 9.81 -7.43
N GLU A 35 -2.28 10.96 -6.75
CA GLU A 35 -2.88 11.08 -5.42
C GLU A 35 -4.35 10.65 -5.44
N SER A 36 -5.12 11.14 -6.41
CA SER A 36 -6.52 10.77 -6.58
C SER A 36 -6.71 9.26 -6.81
N GLU A 37 -5.82 8.64 -7.60
CA GLU A 37 -5.85 7.20 -7.84
C GLU A 37 -5.58 6.39 -6.57
N VAL A 38 -4.57 6.78 -5.78
CA VAL A 38 -4.26 6.12 -4.51
C VAL A 38 -5.39 6.27 -3.50
N LEU A 39 -5.94 7.50 -3.34
CA LEU A 39 -7.07 7.75 -2.44
C LEU A 39 -8.31 6.96 -2.83
N SER A 40 -8.65 6.93 -4.13
CA SER A 40 -9.75 6.13 -4.66
C SER A 40 -9.55 4.64 -4.37
N ARG A 41 -8.32 4.12 -4.51
CA ARG A 41 -8.02 2.73 -4.16
C ARG A 41 -8.16 2.48 -2.66
N CYS A 42 -7.65 3.35 -1.79
CA CYS A 42 -7.81 3.25 -0.35
C CYS A 42 -9.29 3.19 0.05
N GLN A 43 -10.12 4.06 -0.53
CA GLN A 43 -11.56 4.08 -0.26
C GLN A 43 -12.25 2.80 -0.74
N ALA A 44 -11.89 2.29 -1.92
CA ALA A 44 -12.41 1.03 -2.42
C ALA A 44 -12.01 -0.17 -1.54
N ILE A 45 -10.79 -0.19 -0.98
CA ILE A 45 -10.38 -1.22 -0.01
C ILE A 45 -11.20 -1.09 1.28
N LEU A 46 -11.34 0.12 1.82
CA LEU A 46 -12.09 0.38 3.05
C LEU A 46 -13.54 -0.11 2.93
N ASN A 47 -14.15 0.08 1.75
CA ASN A 47 -15.51 -0.35 1.44
C ASN A 47 -15.64 -1.82 1.03
N GLY A 48 -14.55 -2.59 0.98
CA GLY A 48 -14.55 -3.98 0.52
C GLY A 48 -14.83 -4.16 -0.99
N GLN A 49 -14.65 -3.11 -1.78
CA GLN A 49 -14.93 -3.07 -3.22
C GLN A 49 -13.66 -3.29 -4.07
N ALA A 50 -12.47 -3.15 -3.49
CA ALA A 50 -11.22 -3.36 -4.20
C ALA A 50 -10.86 -4.85 -4.31
N HIS A 51 -10.54 -5.30 -5.52
CA HIS A 51 -9.86 -6.58 -5.69
C HIS A 51 -8.47 -6.53 -5.05
N SER A 52 -8.20 -7.49 -4.15
CA SER A 52 -6.94 -7.63 -3.44
C SER A 52 -6.52 -9.10 -3.34
N ARG A 53 -5.22 -9.34 -3.23
CA ARG A 53 -4.63 -10.67 -3.12
C ARG A 53 -3.87 -10.80 -1.80
N SER A 54 -3.90 -11.99 -1.20
CA SER A 54 -3.05 -12.30 -0.05
C SER A 54 -1.59 -12.36 -0.48
N CYS A 55 -0.71 -11.84 0.39
CA CYS A 55 0.73 -11.94 0.27
C CYS A 55 1.28 -13.32 0.65
N ALA A 56 0.48 -14.19 1.28
CA ALA A 56 0.88 -15.57 1.61
C ALA A 56 1.27 -16.38 0.37
N GLY A 57 0.68 -16.08 -0.80
CA GLY A 57 1.07 -16.70 -2.08
C GLY A 57 2.40 -16.18 -2.66
N LEU A 58 3.01 -15.18 -2.03
CA LEU A 58 4.33 -14.64 -2.40
C LEU A 58 5.40 -15.01 -1.36
N VAL A 59 5.04 -14.98 -0.07
CA VAL A 59 5.92 -15.24 1.08
C VAL A 59 5.09 -15.90 2.17
N ASP A 60 5.47 -17.09 2.62
CA ASP A 60 4.69 -17.90 3.57
C ASP A 60 4.36 -17.16 4.88
N ASP A 61 5.31 -16.39 5.42
CA ASP A 61 5.15 -15.66 6.69
C ASP A 61 4.36 -14.33 6.57
N ALA A 62 3.85 -14.00 5.38
CA ALA A 62 3.11 -12.76 5.10
C ALA A 62 1.58 -12.94 5.16
N VAL A 63 1.08 -13.88 5.97
CA VAL A 63 -0.33 -14.33 6.00
C VAL A 63 -1.37 -13.22 6.14
N ASP A 64 -1.08 -12.20 6.94
CA ASP A 64 -2.01 -11.10 7.21
C ASP A 64 -1.94 -9.97 6.18
N LEU A 65 -0.86 -9.94 5.38
CA LEU A 65 -0.64 -8.89 4.40
C LEU A 65 -1.44 -9.17 3.13
N ARG A 66 -2.00 -8.10 2.58
CA ARG A 66 -2.66 -8.11 1.29
C ARG A 66 -2.07 -7.03 0.41
N PHE A 67 -2.25 -7.17 -0.89
CA PHE A 67 -1.94 -6.10 -1.82
C PHE A 67 -3.06 -5.87 -2.83
N ALA A 68 -3.20 -4.62 -3.27
CA ALA A 68 -4.10 -4.20 -4.33
C ALA A 68 -3.35 -3.28 -5.30
N ARG A 69 -3.72 -3.30 -6.58
CA ARG A 69 -3.11 -2.44 -7.59
C ARG A 69 -3.85 -1.10 -7.70
N ALA A 70 -3.11 0.00 -7.75
CA ALA A 70 -3.57 1.34 -8.09
C ALA A 70 -2.68 1.86 -9.23
N GLY A 71 -3.18 1.81 -10.47
CA GLY A 71 -2.41 2.10 -11.67
C GLY A 71 -1.09 1.32 -11.71
N GLU A 72 0.02 2.06 -11.68
CA GLU A 72 1.39 1.53 -11.68
C GLU A 72 1.96 1.24 -10.30
N HIS A 73 1.12 1.18 -9.25
CA HIS A 73 1.54 0.94 -7.88
C HIS A 73 0.80 -0.22 -7.22
N PHE A 74 1.44 -0.81 -6.21
CA PHE A 74 0.87 -1.74 -5.26
C PHE A 74 0.70 -1.04 -3.91
N LEU A 75 -0.51 -1.08 -3.36
CA LEU A 75 -0.76 -0.77 -1.96
C LEU A 75 -0.65 -2.08 -1.19
N VAL A 76 0.29 -2.17 -0.25
CA VAL A 76 0.42 -3.30 0.68
C VAL A 76 -0.23 -2.92 1.99
N PHE A 77 -1.14 -3.75 2.51
CA PHE A 77 -1.99 -3.37 3.63
C PHE A 77 -2.40 -4.54 4.54
N LEU A 78 -2.84 -4.21 5.75
CA LEU A 78 -3.54 -5.10 6.68
C LEU A 78 -5.03 -4.77 6.67
N ASP A 79 -5.86 -5.80 6.49
CA ASP A 79 -7.31 -5.67 6.32
C ASP A 79 -8.03 -6.28 7.53
N ARG A 80 -8.07 -5.55 8.65
CA ARG A 80 -8.70 -5.99 9.90
C ARG A 80 -10.17 -5.59 9.96
N PRO A 81 -11.02 -6.28 10.74
CA PRO A 81 -12.46 -5.98 10.81
C PRO A 81 -12.79 -4.52 11.20
N ASP A 82 -11.98 -3.92 12.06
CA ASP A 82 -12.15 -2.58 12.63
C ASP A 82 -11.17 -1.54 12.08
N GLU A 83 -10.12 -1.97 11.39
CA GLU A 83 -9.03 -1.09 10.94
C GLU A 83 -8.49 -1.50 9.55
N LEU A 84 -8.24 -0.50 8.70
CA LEU A 84 -7.44 -0.64 7.48
C LEU A 84 -6.11 0.08 7.68
N ILE A 85 -4.99 -0.65 7.57
CA ILE A 85 -3.64 -0.08 7.69
C ILE A 85 -2.92 -0.25 6.36
N ILE A 86 -2.60 0.86 5.68
CA ILE A 86 -1.66 0.81 4.56
C ILE A 86 -0.24 0.74 5.12
N VAL A 87 0.45 -0.36 4.84
CA VAL A 87 1.78 -0.66 5.36
C VAL A 87 2.86 -0.04 4.47
N ASP A 88 2.68 -0.10 3.15
CA ASP A 88 3.60 0.53 2.20
C ASP A 88 2.95 0.71 0.82
N ILE A 89 3.55 1.56 -0.02
CA ILE A 89 3.15 1.79 -1.41
C ILE A 89 4.39 1.63 -2.30
N LEU A 90 4.26 0.77 -3.31
CA LEU A 90 5.38 0.35 -4.16
C LEU A 90 5.06 0.58 -5.62
N HIS A 91 6.03 0.98 -6.42
CA HIS A 91 5.87 0.92 -7.87
C HIS A 91 5.79 -0.54 -8.33
N SER A 92 4.98 -0.80 -9.34
CA SER A 92 4.80 -2.08 -10.04
C SER A 92 6.10 -2.72 -10.56
N ARG A 93 7.16 -1.91 -10.75
CA ARG A 93 8.49 -2.34 -11.20
C ARG A 93 9.38 -2.82 -10.06
N SER A 94 8.99 -2.59 -8.81
CA SER A 94 9.69 -3.12 -7.64
C SER A 94 9.46 -4.62 -7.51
N ASP A 95 10.42 -5.32 -6.90
CA ASP A 95 10.26 -6.72 -6.51
C ASP A 95 9.31 -6.82 -5.30
N LEU A 96 8.02 -7.04 -5.59
CA LEU A 96 6.98 -7.11 -4.58
C LEU A 96 7.23 -8.23 -3.57
N SER A 97 7.66 -9.42 -4.02
CA SER A 97 7.91 -10.56 -3.13
C SER A 97 9.03 -10.27 -2.15
N ARG A 98 10.15 -9.74 -2.64
CA ARG A 98 11.27 -9.32 -1.78
C ARG A 98 10.86 -8.26 -0.78
N HIS A 99 10.06 -7.28 -1.21
CA HIS A 99 9.61 -6.22 -0.32
C HIS A 99 8.65 -6.72 0.76
N VAL A 100 7.68 -7.56 0.38
CA VAL A 100 6.76 -8.21 1.31
C VAL A 100 7.51 -9.06 2.33
N ALA A 101 8.54 -9.80 1.91
CA ALA A 101 9.39 -10.57 2.84
C ALA A 101 10.06 -9.67 3.88
N ALA A 102 10.59 -8.52 3.45
CA ALA A 102 11.19 -7.55 4.38
C ALA A 102 10.15 -6.98 5.37
N LEU A 103 8.93 -6.67 4.89
CA LEU A 103 7.85 -6.20 5.76
C LEU A 103 7.41 -7.26 6.78
N ALA A 104 7.30 -8.52 6.35
CA ALA A 104 6.95 -9.63 7.23
C ALA A 104 8.03 -9.84 8.31
N ALA A 105 9.31 -9.77 7.94
CA ALA A 105 10.42 -9.90 8.88
C ALA A 105 10.46 -8.78 9.92
N LEU A 106 10.19 -7.52 9.53
CA LEU A 106 10.17 -6.37 10.45
C LEU A 106 9.03 -6.45 11.47
N ARG A 107 7.89 -7.01 11.09
CA ARG A 107 6.76 -7.24 12.01
C ARG A 107 7.10 -8.19 13.15
N ASN A 108 8.02 -9.12 12.94
CA ASN A 108 8.45 -10.09 13.95
C ASN A 108 9.44 -9.51 14.96
N VAL A 109 9.85 -8.24 14.80
CA VAL A 109 10.83 -7.55 15.68
C VAL A 109 10.15 -6.55 16.63
N GLU A 110 8.88 -6.19 16.39
CA GLU A 110 8.08 -5.30 17.26
C GLU A 110 7.07 -6.07 18.15
N LEU A 111 7.36 -7.32 18.51
CA LEU A 111 6.63 -8.12 19.50
C LEU A 111 7.50 -8.43 20.72
#